data_AF-A0A833DJ77-F1
#
_entry.id   AF-A0A833DJ77-F1
#
_cell.length_a   1.000
_cell.length_b   1.000
_cell.length_c   1.000
_cell.angle_alpha   90.00
_cell.angle_beta   90.00
_cell.angle_gamma   90.00
#
_symmetry.space_group_name_H-M   'P 1'
#
loop_
_entity.id
_entity.type
_entity.pdbx_description
1 polymer ?
#
loop_
_entity_poly.entity_id
_entity_poly.type
_entity_poly.pdbx_seq_one_letter_code
_entity_poly.pdbx_strand_id
1 'polypeptide(L)'
;MSVTNKILNKIENDVDCQKQGLHPENIDFWYKKIINETIEIAPPWLSDKISVKADPILPLKFDINISKRAVRYFMQVVDYNLEKMPDSTRLYFLKVEEILSSEVDKTLV
;
A
#
# COMPACT_ATOMS: atom_id res chain seq x y z
N MET A 1 -19.87 -31.94 16.62
CA MET A 1 -19.31 -30.57 16.69
C MET A 1 -19.86 -29.78 15.51
N SER A 2 -20.74 -28.83 15.81
CA SER A 2 -21.61 -28.14 14.86
C SER A 2 -20.83 -27.38 13.80
N VAL A 3 -21.33 -27.37 12.56
CA VAL A 3 -20.80 -26.64 11.40
C VAL A 3 -20.49 -25.17 11.76
N THR A 4 -21.24 -24.61 12.71
CA THR A 4 -21.05 -23.27 13.28
C THR A 4 -19.67 -23.05 13.92
N ASN A 5 -19.07 -24.05 14.58
CA ASN A 5 -17.74 -23.91 15.20
C ASN A 5 -16.62 -23.87 14.17
N LYS A 6 -16.77 -24.59 13.04
CA LYS A 6 -15.79 -24.50 11.94
C LYS A 6 -15.83 -23.13 11.27
N ILE A 7 -17.02 -22.56 11.11
CA ILE A 7 -17.21 -21.23 10.53
C ILE A 7 -16.67 -20.16 11.48
N LEU A 8 -16.99 -20.25 12.79
CA LEU A 8 -16.45 -19.31 13.80
C LEU A 8 -14.92 -19.34 13.83
N ASN A 9 -14.30 -20.52 13.91
CA ASN A 9 -12.85 -20.62 13.94
C ASN A 9 -12.21 -20.10 12.65
N LYS A 10 -12.85 -20.26 11.49
CA LYS A 10 -12.33 -19.72 10.24
C LYS A 10 -12.38 -18.18 10.22
N ILE A 11 -13.48 -17.60 10.69
CA ILE A 11 -13.63 -16.14 10.82
C ILE A 11 -12.63 -15.59 11.83
N GLU A 12 -12.44 -16.25 12.97
CA GLU A 12 -11.52 -15.82 14.01
C GLU A 12 -10.07 -15.83 13.51
N ASN A 13 -9.67 -16.88 12.78
CA ASN A 13 -8.36 -16.95 12.13
C ASN A 13 -8.20 -15.89 11.02
N ASP A 14 -9.23 -15.63 10.20
CA ASP A 14 -9.19 -14.58 9.18
C ASP A 14 -9.06 -13.19 9.82
N VAL A 15 -9.77 -12.94 10.92
CA VAL A 15 -9.70 -11.68 11.68
C VAL A 15 -8.31 -11.49 12.29
N ASP A 16 -7.70 -12.53 12.83
CA ASP A 16 -6.35 -12.44 13.40
C ASP A 16 -5.27 -12.26 12.31
N CYS A 17 -5.41 -12.91 11.15
CA CYS A 17 -4.58 -12.64 9.97
C CYS A 17 -4.72 -11.18 9.47
N GLN A 18 -5.95 -10.63 9.49
CA GLN A 18 -6.21 -9.26 9.06
C GLN A 18 -5.61 -8.22 10.01
N LYS A 19 -5.67 -8.45 11.33
CA LYS A 19 -5.04 -7.58 12.33
C LYS A 19 -3.54 -7.43 12.08
N GLN A 20 -2.87 -8.49 11.64
CA GLN A 20 -1.43 -8.49 11.43
C GLN A 20 -0.98 -7.66 10.21
N GLY A 21 -1.77 -7.64 9.13
CA GLY A 21 -1.38 -6.92 7.91
C GLY A 21 -1.47 -5.39 8.00
N LEU A 22 -2.22 -4.85 8.96
CA LEU A 22 -2.34 -3.40 9.23
C LEU A 22 -1.34 -2.89 10.27
N HIS A 23 -0.38 -3.72 10.69
CA HIS A 23 0.69 -3.24 11.56
C HIS A 23 1.55 -2.18 10.84
N PRO A 24 1.85 -1.05 11.50
CA PRO A 24 2.73 0.01 10.99
C PRO A 24 4.02 -0.50 10.34
N GLU A 25 4.66 -1.49 10.97
CA GLU A 25 5.91 -2.09 10.51
C GLU A 25 5.77 -2.81 9.17
N ASN A 26 4.63 -3.51 8.98
CA ASN A 26 4.34 -4.19 7.72
C ASN A 26 4.06 -3.17 6.61
N ILE A 27 3.27 -2.14 6.89
CA ILE A 27 2.99 -1.07 5.92
C ILE A 27 4.27 -0.31 5.53
N ASP A 28 5.12 0.01 6.49
CA ASP A 28 6.43 0.65 6.25
C ASP A 28 7.35 -0.24 5.39
N PHE A 29 7.41 -1.54 5.67
CA PHE A 29 8.14 -2.50 4.84
C PHE A 29 7.65 -2.48 3.39
N TRP A 30 6.34 -2.55 3.18
CA TRP A 30 5.75 -2.53 1.84
C TRP A 30 5.99 -1.21 1.12
N TYR A 31 5.88 -0.07 1.79
CA TYR A 31 6.22 1.22 1.20
C TYR A 31 7.68 1.27 0.75
N LYS A 32 8.62 0.86 1.60
CA LYS A 32 10.06 0.82 1.24
C LYS A 32 10.30 -0.06 0.02
N LYS A 33 9.68 -1.24 -0.01
CA LYS A 33 9.79 -2.18 -1.14
C LYS A 33 9.24 -1.57 -2.42
N ILE A 34 8.03 -1.04 -2.39
CA ILE A 34 7.36 -0.43 -3.55
C ILE A 34 8.18 0.77 -4.07
N ILE A 35 8.69 1.62 -3.19
CA ILE A 35 9.47 2.80 -3.60
C ILE A 35 10.77 2.38 -4.29
N ASN A 36 11.48 1.40 -3.74
CA ASN A 36 12.72 0.91 -4.34
C ASN A 36 12.44 0.33 -5.74
N GLU A 37 11.44 -0.53 -5.87
CA GLU A 37 11.03 -1.09 -7.16
C GLU A 37 10.55 0.00 -8.13
N THR A 38 9.86 1.04 -7.62
CA THR A 38 9.43 2.17 -8.45
C THR A 38 10.62 2.98 -8.97
N ILE A 39 11.64 3.21 -8.13
CA ILE A 39 12.86 3.93 -8.52
C ILE A 39 13.64 3.13 -9.57
N GLU A 40 13.67 1.80 -9.45
CA GLU A 40 14.34 0.93 -10.43
C GLU A 40 13.73 1.01 -11.83
N ILE A 41 12.40 1.10 -11.93
CA ILE A 41 11.71 1.18 -13.23
C ILE A 41 11.53 2.62 -13.74
N ALA A 42 11.59 3.60 -12.84
CA ALA A 42 11.39 4.99 -13.20
C ALA A 42 12.62 5.57 -13.92
N PRO A 43 12.42 6.54 -14.83
CA PRO A 43 13.54 7.24 -15.43
C PRO A 43 14.42 7.95 -14.39
N PRO A 44 15.75 8.04 -14.59
CA PRO A 44 16.68 8.59 -13.60
C PRO A 44 16.40 10.05 -13.18
N TRP A 45 15.73 10.84 -14.01
CA TRP A 45 15.34 12.22 -13.67
C TRP A 45 14.08 12.31 -12.80
N LEU A 46 13.42 11.18 -12.55
CA LEU A 46 12.17 11.06 -11.81
C LEU A 46 12.37 10.42 -10.44
N SER A 47 13.45 9.65 -10.24
CA SER A 47 13.78 8.95 -8.99
C SER A 47 13.81 9.90 -7.79
N ASP A 48 14.41 11.09 -7.95
CA ASP A 48 14.54 12.09 -6.88
C ASP A 48 13.20 12.76 -6.51
N LYS A 49 12.12 12.46 -7.26
CA LYS A 49 10.77 13.00 -7.06
C LYS A 49 9.79 11.97 -6.53
N ILE A 50 10.30 10.86 -5.99
CA ILE A 50 9.52 9.81 -5.34
C ILE A 50 10.03 9.67 -3.92
N SER A 51 9.24 10.07 -2.94
CA SER A 51 9.58 9.88 -1.53
C SER A 51 8.33 9.63 -0.70
N VAL A 52 8.46 8.77 0.30
CA VAL A 52 7.43 8.55 1.32
C VAL A 52 8.05 8.81 2.68
N LYS A 53 7.35 9.56 3.51
CA LYS A 53 7.75 9.83 4.88
C LYS A 53 6.70 9.27 5.83
N ALA A 54 7.09 8.35 6.70
CA ALA A 54 6.27 7.92 7.81
C ALA A 54 6.31 8.99 8.92
N ASP A 55 5.15 9.30 9.51
CA ASP A 55 5.07 10.19 10.65
C ASP A 55 5.61 9.50 11.91
N PRO A 56 6.55 10.11 12.64
CA PRO A 56 7.17 9.49 13.82
C PRO A 56 6.22 9.37 15.02
N ILE A 57 5.14 10.14 15.04
CA ILE A 57 4.15 10.17 16.13
C ILE A 57 2.91 9.35 15.74
N LEU A 58 2.51 9.40 14.46
CA LEU A 58 1.33 8.72 13.94
C LEU A 58 1.73 7.52 13.06
N PRO A 59 1.74 6.29 13.61
CA PRO A 59 2.37 5.14 12.97
C PRO A 59 1.67 4.62 11.70
N LEU A 60 0.50 5.17 11.33
CA LEU A 60 -0.19 4.86 10.07
C LEU A 60 -0.34 6.06 9.14
N LYS A 61 0.33 7.17 9.46
CA LYS A 61 0.31 8.36 8.62
C LYS A 61 1.57 8.37 7.76
N PHE A 62 1.36 8.28 6.45
CA PHE A 62 2.41 8.29 5.44
C PHE A 62 2.18 9.44 4.48
N ASP A 63 3.19 10.30 4.34
CA ASP A 63 3.19 11.42 3.41
C ASP A 63 3.89 10.98 2.11
N ILE A 64 3.08 10.70 1.08
CA ILE A 64 3.55 10.31 -0.25
C ILE A 64 3.80 11.57 -1.08
N ASN A 65 5.06 11.86 -1.35
CA ASN A 65 5.49 12.95 -2.22
C ASN A 65 5.99 12.36 -3.54
N ILE A 66 5.10 12.35 -4.54
CA ILE A 66 5.37 11.78 -5.86
C ILE A 66 5.06 12.79 -6.96
N SER A 67 5.95 12.90 -7.96
CA SER A 67 5.63 13.69 -9.17
C SER A 67 4.46 13.06 -9.92
N LYS A 68 3.55 13.87 -10.49
CA LYS A 68 2.46 13.37 -11.36
C LYS A 68 2.94 12.40 -12.46
N ARG A 69 4.11 12.70 -13.05
CA ARG A 69 4.73 11.85 -14.09
C ARG A 69 5.20 10.50 -13.56
N ALA A 70 5.48 10.42 -12.25
CA ALA A 70 5.96 9.23 -11.56
C ALA A 70 4.83 8.32 -11.05
N VAL A 71 3.61 8.87 -10.88
CA VAL A 71 2.45 8.13 -10.33
C VAL A 71 2.18 6.84 -11.09
N ARG A 72 2.23 6.85 -12.43
CA ARG A 72 2.01 5.64 -13.26
C ARG A 72 2.97 4.49 -12.94
N TYR A 73 4.23 4.80 -12.60
CA TYR A 73 5.22 3.78 -12.27
C TYR A 73 4.94 3.21 -10.89
N PHE A 74 4.55 4.07 -9.94
CA PHE A 74 4.15 3.63 -8.61
C PHE A 74 2.93 2.70 -8.65
N MET A 75 1.88 3.06 -9.41
CA MET A 75 0.68 2.22 -9.56
C MET A 75 1.04 0.85 -10.16
N GLN A 76 1.87 0.81 -11.21
CA GLN A 76 2.30 -0.45 -11.81
C GLN A 76 3.03 -1.37 -10.81
N VAL A 77 3.84 -0.82 -9.91
CA VAL A 77 4.57 -1.59 -8.89
C VAL A 77 3.65 -2.04 -7.78
N VAL A 78 2.70 -1.21 -7.37
CA VAL A 78 1.67 -1.60 -6.39
C VAL A 78 0.85 -2.75 -6.95
N ASP A 79 0.28 -2.61 -8.15
CA ASP A 79 -0.47 -3.66 -8.86
C ASP A 79 0.28 -4.99 -8.91
N TYR A 80 1.57 -4.94 -9.27
CA TYR A 80 2.43 -6.13 -9.34
C TYR A 80 2.64 -6.83 -7.98
N ASN A 81 2.57 -6.08 -6.89
CA ASN A 81 2.77 -6.61 -5.53
C ASN A 81 1.46 -6.88 -4.78
N LEU A 82 0.30 -6.42 -5.27
CA LEU A 82 -1.00 -6.58 -4.58
C LEU A 82 -1.31 -8.05 -4.25
N GLU A 83 -1.03 -8.99 -5.16
CA GLU A 83 -1.27 -10.42 -4.93
C GLU A 83 -0.34 -11.04 -3.88
N LYS A 84 0.81 -10.42 -3.61
CA LYS A 84 1.82 -10.89 -2.66
C LYS A 84 1.60 -10.33 -1.24
N MET A 85 0.69 -9.36 -1.10
CA MET A 85 0.38 -8.71 0.17
C MET A 85 -0.66 -9.52 0.97
N PRO A 86 -0.60 -9.48 2.31
CA PRO A 86 -1.70 -9.92 3.16
C PRO A 86 -2.99 -9.16 2.83
N ASP A 87 -4.15 -9.79 3.01
CA ASP A 87 -5.44 -9.23 2.59
C ASP A 87 -5.71 -7.81 3.11
N SER A 88 -5.39 -7.51 4.38
CA SER A 88 -5.61 -6.18 4.96
C SER A 88 -4.62 -5.14 4.42
N THR A 89 -3.38 -5.53 4.15
CA THR A 89 -2.38 -4.68 3.49
C THR A 89 -2.75 -4.37 2.06
N ARG A 90 -3.26 -5.38 1.33
CA ARG A 90 -3.77 -5.20 -0.03
C ARG A 90 -4.90 -4.17 -0.07
N LEU A 91 -5.87 -4.26 0.85
CA LEU A 91 -6.94 -3.27 0.98
C LEU A 91 -6.41 -1.85 1.26
N TYR A 92 -5.37 -1.72 2.09
CA TYR A 92 -4.72 -0.45 2.34
C TYR A 92 -4.14 0.16 1.05
N PHE A 93 -3.37 -0.62 0.28
CA PHE A 93 -2.74 -0.12 -0.95
C PHE A 93 -3.74 0.15 -2.07
N LEU A 94 -4.81 -0.64 -2.18
CA LEU A 94 -5.93 -0.31 -3.08
C LEU A 94 -6.54 1.06 -2.75
N LYS A 95 -6.68 1.40 -1.45
CA LYS A 95 -7.15 2.71 -1.05
C LYS A 95 -6.16 3.83 -1.39
N VAL A 96 -4.86 3.56 -1.28
CA VAL A 96 -3.80 4.50 -1.67
C VAL A 96 -3.86 4.80 -3.18
N GLU A 97 -4.05 3.78 -4.02
CA GLU A 97 -4.21 3.95 -5.47
C GLU A 97 -5.45 4.77 -5.83
N GLU A 98 -6.58 4.52 -5.16
CA GLU A 98 -7.81 5.28 -5.34
C GLU A 98 -7.60 6.78 -5.01
N ILE A 99 -6.92 7.07 -3.90
CA ILE A 99 -6.61 8.45 -3.48
C ILE A 99 -5.66 9.11 -4.49
N LEU A 100 -4.59 8.41 -4.89
CA LEU A 100 -3.64 8.94 -5.88
C LEU A 100 -4.30 9.23 -7.22
N SER A 101 -5.18 8.34 -7.69
CA SER A 101 -5.94 8.54 -8.93
C SER A 101 -6.82 9.78 -8.84
N SER A 102 -7.53 9.93 -7.73
CA SER A 102 -8.39 11.09 -7.47
C SER A 102 -7.60 12.40 -7.45
N GLU A 103 -6.41 12.42 -6.87
CA GLU A 103 -5.54 13.61 -6.84
C GLU A 103 -4.93 13.92 -8.23
N VAL A 104 -4.60 12.91 -9.03
CA VAL A 104 -4.18 13.12 -10.42
C VAL A 104 -5.32 13.76 -11.22
N ASP A 105 -6.54 13.22 -11.14
CA ASP A 105 -7.70 13.72 -11.88
C ASP A 105 -8.08 15.15 -11.51
N LYS A 106 -8.10 15.47 -10.20
CA LYS A 106 -8.37 16.84 -9.72
C LYS A 106 -7.42 17.89 -10.28
N THR A 107 -6.19 17.51 -10.57
CA THR A 107 -5.14 18.43 -11.00
C THR A 107 -4.94 18.47 -12.52
N LEU A 108 -5.77 17.74 -13.27
CA LEU A 108 -5.90 17.79 -14.73
C LEU A 108 -7.04 18.72 -15.18
N VAL A 109 -7.93 19.11 -14.26
CA VAL A 109 -8.98 20.13 -14.43
C VAL A 109 -8.47 21.49 -13.95
#